data_AF-A0AAX2A6S3-F1
#
_entry.id   AF-A0AAX2A6S3-F1
#
_cell.length_a   1.000
_cell.length_b   1.000
_cell.length_c   1.000
_cell.angle_alpha   90.00
_cell.angle_beta   90.00
_cell.angle_gamma   90.00
#
_symmetry.space_group_name_H-M   'P 1'
#
loop_
_entity.id
_entity.type
_entity.pdbx_description
1 polymer ?
#
loop_
_entity_poly.entity_id
_entity_poly.type
_entity_poly.pdbx_seq_one_letter_code
_entity_poly.pdbx_strand_id
1 'polypeptide(L)'
;HRTVHGGEEFASSVLITPEVIDAMKRLSPLSPLHNPANITGIEICQELMPGKPNVGVFDTAFHQTMPDYAYMYALPYDQYTKHGIRKYGFHGTSHYFVSNEARAMLEKKHNTRIIVCHLGNGSSVSAVFDGKCIDTSMGLTPV
;
A
#
# COMPACT_ATOMS: atom_id res chain seq x y z
N HIS A 1 1.13 8.23 10.35
CA HIS A 1 2.15 8.46 9.31
C HIS A 1 1.72 7.79 8.03
N ARG A 2 1.52 8.56 6.96
CA ARG A 2 1.40 7.97 5.61
C ARG A 2 2.78 7.45 5.22
N THR A 3 2.85 6.18 4.84
CA THR A 3 4.07 5.52 4.41
C THR A 3 3.86 4.98 3.00
N VAL A 4 4.78 5.26 2.08
CA VAL A 4 4.52 4.96 0.66
C VAL A 4 4.61 3.46 0.37
N HIS A 5 5.67 2.78 0.82
CA HIS A 5 5.91 1.39 0.41
C HIS A 5 6.07 0.45 1.61
N GLY A 6 5.11 -0.47 1.78
CA GLY A 6 5.09 -1.47 2.84
C GLY A 6 5.64 -2.85 2.44
N GLY A 7 5.99 -3.03 1.17
CA GLY A 7 6.38 -4.34 0.66
C GLY A 7 5.23 -5.34 0.81
N GLU A 8 5.59 -6.61 0.99
CA GLU A 8 4.64 -7.67 1.37
C GLU A 8 4.49 -7.80 2.90
N GLU A 9 5.39 -7.17 3.67
CA GLU A 9 5.44 -7.28 5.13
C GLU A 9 4.28 -6.51 5.80
N PHE A 10 3.84 -5.40 5.20
CA PHE A 10 2.80 -4.53 5.76
C PHE A 10 1.51 -4.51 4.92
N ALA A 11 0.65 -5.50 5.16
CA ALA A 11 -0.68 -5.62 4.54
C ALA A 11 -1.80 -4.82 5.25
N SER A 12 -1.48 -4.14 6.35
CA SER A 12 -2.41 -3.27 7.09
C SER A 12 -1.64 -2.15 7.80
N SER A 13 -2.36 -1.19 8.37
CA SER A 13 -1.77 -0.22 9.29
C SER A 13 -1.18 -0.94 10.52
N VAL A 14 -0.03 -0.48 11.01
CA VAL A 14 0.63 -1.06 12.20
C VAL A 14 1.12 0.01 13.15
N LEU A 15 1.23 -0.34 14.44
CA LEU A 15 1.97 0.48 15.40
C LEU A 15 3.45 0.53 15.00
N ILE A 16 4.03 1.73 15.04
CA ILE A 16 5.44 1.92 14.79
C ILE A 16 6.23 1.46 16.02
N THR A 17 7.03 0.42 15.82
CA THR A 17 8.04 -0.07 16.75
C THR A 17 9.43 0.05 16.10
N PRO A 18 10.54 -0.14 16.86
CA PRO A 18 11.87 -0.20 16.28
C PRO A 18 11.98 -1.23 15.14
N GLU A 19 11.34 -2.39 15.28
CA GLU A 19 11.34 -3.46 14.28
C GLU A 19 10.62 -3.04 13.00
N VAL A 20 9.53 -2.26 13.12
CA VAL A 20 8.82 -1.69 11.96
C VAL A 20 9.70 -0.66 11.25
N ILE A 21 10.43 0.18 11.99
CA ILE A 21 11.37 1.15 11.39
C ILE A 21 12.49 0.40 10.64
N ASP A 22 13.04 -0.66 11.21
CA ASP A 22 14.08 -1.48 10.56
C ASP A 22 13.56 -2.16 9.31
N ALA A 23 12.33 -2.68 9.33
CA ALA A 23 11.67 -3.22 8.14
C ALA A 23 11.47 -2.14 7.06
N MET A 24 11.02 -0.94 7.42
CA MET A 24 10.92 0.19 6.49
C MET A 24 12.28 0.57 5.88
N LYS A 25 13.37 0.51 6.67
CA LYS A 25 14.74 0.70 6.18
C LYS A 25 15.12 -0.37 5.15
N ARG A 26 14.86 -1.66 5.43
CA ARG A 26 15.09 -2.77 4.48
C ARG A 26 14.30 -2.60 3.18
N LEU A 27 13.10 -2.03 3.24
CA LEU A 27 12.23 -1.78 2.08
C LEU A 27 12.58 -0.50 1.31
N SER A 28 13.51 0.33 1.80
CA SER A 28 13.88 1.58 1.14
C SER A 28 14.36 1.43 -0.31
N PRO A 29 15.04 0.33 -0.74
CA PRO A 29 15.34 0.11 -2.16
C PRO A 29 14.12 0.07 -3.08
N LEU A 30 12.93 -0.30 -2.57
CA LEU A 30 11.68 -0.30 -3.34
C LEU A 30 11.04 1.09 -3.46
N SER A 31 11.39 2.01 -2.56
CA SER A 31 10.90 3.40 -2.58
C SER A 31 11.97 4.37 -2.04
N PRO A 32 13.07 4.57 -2.79
CA PRO A 32 14.26 5.24 -2.30
C PRO A 32 14.04 6.71 -1.98
N LEU A 33 13.04 7.35 -2.61
CA LEU A 33 12.73 8.76 -2.39
C LEU A 33 11.73 8.99 -1.24
N HIS A 34 10.91 8.00 -0.89
CA HIS A 34 9.81 8.21 0.06
C HIS A 34 10.05 7.54 1.41
N ASN A 35 10.51 6.28 1.44
CA ASN A 35 10.67 5.56 2.70
C ASN A 35 11.67 6.25 3.64
N PRO A 36 12.86 6.70 3.18
CA PRO A 36 13.79 7.44 4.04
C PRO A 36 13.17 8.71 4.64
N ALA A 37 12.48 9.52 3.83
CA ALA A 37 11.81 10.73 4.30
C ALA A 37 10.66 10.42 5.28
N ASN A 38 9.91 9.34 5.06
CA ASN A 38 8.86 8.89 5.98
C ASN A 38 9.44 8.44 7.32
N ILE A 39 10.57 7.70 7.31
CA ILE A 39 11.27 7.28 8.54
C ILE A 39 11.75 8.50 9.33
N THR A 40 12.40 9.47 8.67
CA THR A 40 12.83 10.71 9.34
C THR A 40 11.66 11.45 9.99
N GLY A 41 10.51 11.56 9.31
CA GLY A 41 9.32 12.18 9.89
C GLY A 41 8.76 11.43 11.11
N ILE A 42 8.84 10.10 11.10
CA ILE A 42 8.45 9.24 12.24
C ILE A 42 9.39 9.46 13.42
N GLU A 43 10.70 9.40 13.20
CA GLU A 43 11.73 9.54 14.24
C GLU A 43 11.61 10.93 14.92
N ILE A 44 11.48 12.01 14.13
CA ILE A 44 11.25 13.37 14.65
C ILE A 44 9.95 13.44 15.47
N CYS A 45 8.86 12.82 15.01
CA CYS A 45 7.61 12.79 15.78
C CYS A 45 7.75 12.05 17.12
N GLN A 46 8.54 10.97 17.16
CA GLN A 46 8.80 10.23 18.40
C GLN A 46 9.61 11.07 19.40
N GLU A 47 10.57 11.86 18.92
CA GLU A 47 11.34 12.80 19.74
C GLU A 47 10.48 13.94 20.30
N LEU A 48 9.66 14.58 19.44
CA LEU A 48 8.85 15.73 19.82
C LEU A 48 7.61 15.37 20.65
N MET A 49 7.12 14.13 20.54
CA MET A 49 5.92 13.65 21.22
C MET A 49 6.18 12.34 21.98
N PRO A 50 7.02 12.37 23.02
CA PRO A 50 7.41 11.16 23.74
C PRO A 50 6.20 10.44 24.36
N GLY A 51 6.22 9.10 24.29
CA GLY A 51 5.19 8.24 24.85
C GLY A 51 3.87 8.19 24.06
N LYS A 52 3.78 8.85 22.89
CA LYS A 52 2.59 8.76 22.03
C LYS A 52 2.73 7.63 21.02
N PRO A 53 1.73 6.73 20.89
CA PRO A 53 1.73 5.70 19.86
C PRO A 53 1.77 6.33 18.46
N ASN A 54 2.72 5.89 17.66
CA ASN A 54 2.85 6.28 16.25
C ASN A 54 2.29 5.12 15.40
N VAL A 55 1.59 5.42 14.31
CA VAL A 55 0.99 4.41 13.42
C VAL A 55 1.47 4.63 11.99
N GLY A 56 1.96 3.58 11.34
CA GLY A 56 2.27 3.53 9.91
C GLY A 56 1.06 3.10 9.11
N VAL A 57 0.70 3.87 8.08
CA VAL A 57 -0.44 3.62 7.19
C VAL A 57 0.08 3.58 5.76
N PHE A 58 0.14 2.37 5.20
CA PHE A 58 0.86 2.10 3.96
C PHE A 58 -0.04 2.22 2.72
N ASP A 59 0.43 2.96 1.72
CA ASP A 59 -0.27 3.11 0.44
C ASP A 59 -0.42 1.77 -0.31
N THR A 60 0.50 0.82 -0.07
CA THR A 60 0.51 -0.52 -0.68
C THR A 60 -0.38 -1.53 0.03
N ALA A 61 -0.87 -1.24 1.24
CA ALA A 61 -1.51 -2.24 2.11
C ALA A 61 -2.80 -2.82 1.52
N PHE A 62 -3.71 -1.95 1.03
CA PHE A 62 -4.99 -2.37 0.46
C PHE A 62 -4.84 -3.34 -0.72
N HIS A 63 -3.75 -3.17 -1.47
CA HIS A 63 -3.44 -3.92 -2.67
C HIS A 63 -2.78 -5.27 -2.40
N GLN A 64 -2.42 -5.59 -1.14
CA GLN A 64 -1.86 -6.91 -0.79
C GLN A 64 -2.86 -8.06 -0.91
N THR A 65 -4.13 -7.74 -1.19
CA THR A 65 -5.16 -8.74 -1.52
C THR A 65 -5.15 -9.17 -2.99
N MET A 66 -4.33 -8.54 -3.85
CA MET A 66 -4.20 -8.92 -5.25
C MET A 66 -3.70 -10.38 -5.37
N PRO A 67 -4.31 -11.19 -6.25
CA PRO A 67 -3.81 -12.53 -6.57
C PRO A 67 -2.53 -12.47 -7.40
N ASP A 68 -1.79 -13.58 -7.42
CA ASP A 68 -0.50 -13.73 -8.11
C ASP A 68 -0.57 -13.36 -9.60
N TYR A 69 -1.60 -13.80 -10.31
CA TYR A 69 -1.78 -13.48 -11.72
C TYR A 69 -1.96 -11.98 -11.98
N ALA A 70 -2.33 -11.18 -10.97
CA ALA A 70 -2.52 -9.73 -11.10
C ALA A 70 -1.28 -8.94 -10.67
N TYR A 71 -0.53 -9.43 -9.67
CA TYR A 71 0.66 -8.73 -9.20
C TYR A 71 1.96 -9.17 -9.85
N MET A 72 2.02 -10.36 -10.44
CA MET A 72 3.24 -10.86 -11.05
C MET A 72 3.45 -10.25 -12.43
N TYR A 73 4.63 -9.73 -12.69
CA TYR A 73 5.01 -9.31 -14.03
C TYR A 73 5.40 -10.51 -14.89
N ALA A 74 5.23 -10.40 -16.22
CA ALA A 74 5.70 -11.38 -17.19
C ALA A 74 7.23 -11.33 -17.37
N LEU A 75 7.95 -11.51 -16.27
CA LEU A 75 9.40 -11.54 -16.15
C LEU A 75 9.82 -12.92 -15.61
N PRO A 76 11.11 -13.30 -15.71
CA PRO A 76 11.62 -14.48 -15.03
C PRO A 76 11.22 -14.48 -13.56
N TYR A 77 10.75 -15.61 -13.05
CA TYR A 77 10.22 -15.72 -11.68
C TYR A 77 11.25 -15.32 -10.60
N ASP A 78 12.53 -15.44 -10.93
CA ASP A 78 13.60 -15.06 -10.01
C ASP A 78 13.67 -13.55 -9.75
N GLN A 79 13.13 -12.72 -10.63
CA GLN A 79 12.97 -11.27 -10.42
C GLN A 79 12.02 -11.00 -9.25
N TYR A 80 10.96 -11.80 -9.13
CA TYR A 80 10.07 -11.75 -7.98
C TYR A 80 10.77 -12.26 -6.72
N THR A 81 11.32 -13.48 -6.74
CA THR A 81 11.83 -14.11 -5.51
C THR A 81 13.10 -13.48 -4.95
N LYS A 82 13.99 -12.94 -5.81
CA LYS A 82 15.27 -12.36 -5.38
C LYS A 82 15.19 -10.86 -5.13
N HIS A 83 14.35 -10.16 -5.88
CA HIS A 83 14.34 -8.70 -5.91
C HIS A 83 12.99 -8.10 -5.49
N GLY A 84 11.98 -8.92 -5.23
CA GLY A 84 10.65 -8.45 -4.86
C GLY A 84 9.96 -7.68 -5.99
N ILE A 85 10.32 -7.93 -7.26
CA ILE A 85 9.72 -7.25 -8.41
C ILE A 85 8.31 -7.79 -8.61
N ARG A 86 7.33 -6.98 -8.20
CA ARG A 86 5.89 -7.23 -8.37
C ARG A 86 5.14 -5.90 -8.43
N LYS A 87 3.87 -5.96 -8.79
CA LYS A 87 2.91 -4.89 -8.56
C LYS A 87 2.63 -4.78 -7.05
N TYR A 88 2.89 -3.61 -6.48
CA TYR A 88 2.49 -3.28 -5.11
C TYR A 88 1.26 -2.37 -5.09
N GLY A 89 1.14 -1.46 -6.07
CA GLY A 89 0.08 -0.47 -6.12
C GLY A 89 0.21 0.63 -5.07
N PHE A 90 -0.38 1.80 -5.34
CA PHE A 90 -0.35 2.96 -4.42
C PHE A 90 -1.73 3.60 -4.32
N HIS A 91 -1.85 4.67 -3.54
CA HIS A 91 -3.14 5.28 -3.19
C HIS A 91 -4.12 4.31 -2.50
N GLY A 92 -3.62 3.22 -1.90
CA GLY A 92 -4.45 2.16 -1.32
C GLY A 92 -5.39 2.65 -0.23
N THR A 93 -5.00 3.66 0.54
CA THR A 93 -5.88 4.31 1.54
C THR A 93 -7.11 4.95 0.89
N SER A 94 -6.94 5.63 -0.25
CA SER A 94 -8.03 6.24 -1.01
C SER A 94 -8.91 5.17 -1.66
N HIS A 95 -8.31 4.16 -2.30
CA HIS A 95 -9.05 3.05 -2.90
C HIS A 95 -9.85 2.26 -1.86
N TYR A 96 -9.26 1.98 -0.70
CA TYR A 96 -9.94 1.35 0.43
C TYR A 96 -11.15 2.16 0.90
N PHE A 97 -10.96 3.47 1.13
CA PHE A 97 -12.03 4.33 1.63
C PHE A 97 -13.18 4.42 0.62
N VAL A 98 -12.89 4.83 -0.62
CA VAL A 98 -13.91 5.09 -1.64
C VAL A 98 -14.65 3.81 -2.02
N SER A 99 -13.95 2.66 -2.12
CA SER A 99 -14.63 1.40 -2.43
C SER A 99 -15.59 0.97 -1.31
N ASN A 100 -15.24 1.16 -0.03
CA ASN A 100 -16.14 0.82 1.07
C ASN A 100 -17.32 1.78 1.20
N GLU A 101 -17.13 3.07 0.96
CA GLU A 101 -18.23 4.04 0.87
C GLU A 101 -19.20 3.66 -0.27
N ALA A 102 -18.68 3.35 -1.46
CA ALA A 102 -19.49 2.88 -2.58
C ALA A 102 -20.25 1.59 -2.24
N ARG A 103 -19.62 0.62 -1.55
CA ARG A 103 -20.31 -0.60 -1.08
C ARG A 103 -21.42 -0.29 -0.08
N ALA A 104 -21.25 0.70 0.79
CA ALA A 104 -22.28 1.11 1.74
C ALA A 104 -23.52 1.67 1.01
N MET A 105 -23.32 2.39 -0.10
CA MET A 105 -24.38 2.97 -0.92
C MET A 105 -25.15 1.93 -1.77
N LEU A 106 -24.53 0.81 -2.12
CA LEU A 106 -25.19 -0.25 -2.88
C LEU A 106 -26.21 -1.00 -2.02
N GLU A 107 -27.37 -1.31 -2.56
CA GLU A 107 -28.34 -2.22 -1.93
C GLU A 107 -27.75 -3.64 -1.79
N LYS A 108 -26.99 -4.06 -2.81
CA LYS A 108 -26.30 -5.35 -2.84
C LYS A 108 -25.05 -5.33 -1.96
N LYS A 109 -25.01 -6.17 -0.91
CA LYS A 109 -23.89 -6.22 0.06
C LYS A 109 -22.81 -7.28 -0.23
N HIS A 110 -23.05 -8.16 -1.21
CA HIS A 110 -22.17 -9.28 -1.58
C HIS A 110 -21.95 -9.34 -3.09
N ASN A 111 -20.88 -9.95 -3.57
CA ASN A 111 -20.52 -9.99 -4.99
C ASN A 111 -20.57 -8.58 -5.63
N THR A 112 -20.00 -7.62 -4.91
CA THR A 112 -19.84 -6.22 -5.30
C THR A 112 -18.59 -6.09 -6.16
N ARG A 113 -18.71 -5.38 -7.29
CA ARG A 113 -17.62 -5.14 -8.25
C ARG A 113 -17.55 -3.64 -8.48
N ILE A 114 -16.46 -3.03 -8.03
CA ILE A 114 -16.29 -1.58 -8.05
C ILE A 114 -14.95 -1.27 -8.72
N ILE A 115 -14.97 -0.31 -9.64
CA ILE A 115 -13.77 0.32 -10.16
C ILE A 115 -13.62 1.66 -9.45
N VAL A 116 -12.47 1.91 -8.85
CA VAL A 116 -12.16 3.20 -8.21
C VAL A 116 -11.12 3.92 -9.04
N CYS A 117 -11.41 5.18 -9.39
CA CYS A 117 -10.51 6.07 -10.11
C CYS A 117 -10.01 7.16 -9.16
N HIS A 118 -8.79 7.01 -8.64
CA HIS A 118 -8.12 8.07 -7.91
C HIS A 118 -7.40 8.97 -8.92
N LEU A 119 -7.91 10.17 -9.18
CA LEU A 119 -7.40 11.08 -10.20
C LEU A 119 -6.90 12.38 -9.54
N GLY A 120 -5.59 12.57 -9.53
CA GLY A 120 -4.91 13.69 -8.90
C GLY A 120 -3.46 13.82 -9.38
N ASN A 121 -2.59 14.43 -8.57
CA ASN A 121 -1.16 14.62 -8.89
C ASN A 121 -0.48 13.30 -9.29
N GLY A 122 -0.83 12.21 -8.58
CA GLY A 122 -0.65 10.84 -9.06
C GLY A 122 -2.04 10.26 -9.35
N SER A 123 -2.17 9.47 -10.42
CA SER A 123 -3.45 8.88 -10.81
C SER A 123 -3.36 7.37 -10.90
N SER A 124 -4.36 6.69 -10.35
CA SER A 124 -4.43 5.23 -10.36
C SER A 124 -5.85 4.72 -10.37
N VAL A 125 -6.05 3.56 -10.98
CA VAL A 125 -7.34 2.86 -11.04
C VAL A 125 -7.20 1.50 -10.34
N SER A 126 -8.18 1.11 -9.55
CA SER A 126 -8.23 -0.24 -8.95
C SER A 126 -9.53 -0.97 -9.28
N ALA A 127 -9.42 -2.29 -9.40
CA ALA A 127 -10.55 -3.20 -9.46
C ALA A 127 -10.75 -3.83 -8.08
N VAL A 128 -11.95 -3.67 -7.52
CA VAL A 128 -12.30 -4.13 -6.18
C VAL A 128 -13.45 -5.13 -6.26
N PHE A 129 -13.21 -6.32 -5.72
CA PHE A 129 -14.19 -7.40 -5.59
C PHE A 129 -14.46 -7.66 -4.12
N ASP A 130 -15.70 -7.45 -3.68
CA ASP A 130 -16.12 -7.63 -2.28
C ASP A 130 -15.22 -6.95 -1.25
N GLY A 131 -14.80 -5.72 -1.58
CA GLY A 131 -13.95 -4.89 -0.73
C GLY A 131 -12.48 -5.27 -0.72
N LYS A 132 -12.07 -6.24 -1.54
CA LYS A 132 -10.66 -6.61 -1.74
C LYS A 132 -10.18 -6.12 -3.09
N CYS A 133 -8.98 -5.54 -3.12
CA CYS A 133 -8.34 -5.17 -4.37
C CYS A 133 -7.92 -6.44 -5.11
N ILE A 134 -8.37 -6.60 -6.35
CA ILE A 134 -7.99 -7.73 -7.21
C ILE A 134 -7.07 -7.31 -8.35
N ASP A 135 -7.00 -6.01 -8.66
CA ASP A 135 -6.01 -5.44 -9.57
C ASP A 135 -5.89 -3.92 -9.37
N THR A 136 -4.77 -3.35 -9.77
CA THR A 136 -4.52 -1.90 -9.75
C THR A 136 -3.60 -1.47 -10.88
N SER A 137 -3.66 -0.21 -11.27
CA SER A 137 -2.91 0.30 -12.42
C SER A 137 -1.45 0.63 -12.10
N MET A 138 -1.14 1.00 -10.86
CA MET A 138 0.24 1.32 -10.46
C MET A 138 1.04 0.05 -10.12
N GLY A 139 2.33 0.10 -10.42
CA GLY A 139 3.21 -1.05 -10.47
C GLY A 139 4.02 -1.34 -9.21
N LEU A 140 5.28 -1.72 -9.44
CA LEU A 140 6.37 -1.72 -8.46
C LEU A 140 6.55 -0.34 -7.83
N THR A 141 6.43 0.69 -8.67
CA THR A 141 6.61 2.10 -8.34
C THR A 141 5.35 2.89 -8.69
N PRO A 142 5.16 4.11 -8.16
CA PRO A 142 4.02 4.96 -8.47
C PRO A 142 4.12 5.68 -9.84
N VAL A 143 5.02 5.22 -10.73
CA VAL A 143 5.18 5.72 -12.11
C VAL A 143 4.63 4.72 -13.12
#